data_AF-A0A087UYM7-F1
#
_entry.id   AF-A0A087UYM7-F1
#
_cell.length_a   1.000
_cell.length_b   1.000
_cell.length_c   1.000
_cell.angle_alpha   90.00
_cell.angle_beta   90.00
_cell.angle_gamma   90.00
#
_symmetry.space_group_name_H-M   'P 1'
#
loop_
_entity.id
_entity.type
_entity.pdbx_description
1 polymer ?
#
loop_
_entity_poly.entity_id
_entity_poly.type
_entity_poly.pdbx_seq_one_letter_code
_entity_poly.pdbx_strand_id
1 'polypeptide(L)'
;MAKTAENVSEFLTQLWHKLTPLWDEERKYLLELKEEECKEIGIPFDGKLNVWDLRYYITKVEEKKYVVNQSKLREYFPLSVVTQGLLDIYQELLGLKFRKIEDAKAWNEDVQLFSVEDSSDEKLLGYFFLDLFPRMGKYGHAAIFELQPSCLLPDETRQIAVCAMVANFSKPQLDKPSLLDHNEVVTFFHEFGHVMHHICSQTDFAHFSGTNVERDFVEAPSQMLENWCWEREPLKRMSQHFLNKSELPEDSINALLKSRLANTGYHNLRQIVLAMFDYKIHTNPEADTKQMYSDVQREVLGIEPSEGTHFACHFGHLAGGYDAQYYSYLWSEVYSLDMFYSRFKDGKVMNSEVGREYREKILKPGGSKDAYDMIVDFLGREPTQDAFLINKGLKI
;
A
#
# COMPACT_ATOMS: atom_id res chain seq x y z
N MET A 1 11.01 5.58 14.23
CA MET A 1 10.22 6.76 14.61
C MET A 1 9.51 6.63 15.97
N ALA A 2 8.86 5.50 16.29
CA ALA A 2 8.08 5.28 17.52
C ALA A 2 8.92 5.20 18.81
N LYS A 3 10.21 4.85 18.70
CA LYS A 3 11.24 4.80 19.77
C LYS A 3 11.04 3.73 20.84
N THR A 4 9.87 3.62 21.47
CA THR A 4 9.64 2.70 22.60
C THR A 4 8.43 1.80 22.39
N ALA A 5 8.43 0.65 23.06
CA ALA A 5 7.32 -0.31 23.04
C ALA A 5 6.04 0.30 23.64
N GLU A 6 6.16 1.17 24.63
CA GLU A 6 5.05 1.87 25.26
C GLU A 6 4.34 2.80 24.26
N ASN A 7 5.09 3.54 23.44
CA ASN A 7 4.52 4.41 22.41
C ASN A 7 3.75 3.60 21.37
N VAL A 8 4.24 2.42 21.00
CA VAL A 8 3.55 1.50 20.09
C VAL A 8 2.25 0.98 20.71
N SER A 9 2.30 0.54 21.97
CA SER A 9 1.11 0.06 22.68
C SER A 9 0.05 1.17 22.78
N GLU A 10 0.45 2.38 23.18
CA GLU A 10 -0.46 3.51 23.29
C GLU A 10 -1.10 3.86 21.95
N PHE A 11 -0.29 3.91 20.88
CA PHE A 11 -0.76 4.14 19.51
C PHE A 11 -1.83 3.11 19.09
N LEU A 12 -1.54 1.81 19.24
CA LEU A 12 -2.45 0.74 18.83
C LEU A 12 -3.75 0.76 19.64
N THR A 13 -3.67 0.97 20.96
CA THR A 13 -4.85 1.03 21.83
C THR A 13 -5.72 2.24 21.53
N GLN A 14 -5.14 3.42 21.34
CA GLN A 14 -5.91 4.62 20.98
C GLN A 14 -6.62 4.45 19.63
N LEU A 15 -5.92 3.90 18.63
CA LEU A 15 -6.48 3.69 17.30
C LEU A 15 -7.60 2.65 17.32
N TRP A 16 -7.42 1.56 18.06
CA TRP A 16 -8.46 0.55 18.30
C TRP A 16 -9.75 1.17 18.83
N HIS A 17 -9.67 1.97 19.89
CA HIS A 17 -10.85 2.59 20.48
C HIS A 17 -11.56 3.56 19.53
N LYS A 18 -10.80 4.33 18.74
CA LYS A 18 -11.37 5.26 17.74
C LYS A 18 -12.08 4.52 16.60
N LEU A 19 -11.61 3.33 16.20
CA LEU A 19 -12.16 2.54 15.10
C LEU A 19 -13.27 1.56 15.53
N THR A 20 -13.40 1.27 16.81
CA THR A 20 -14.40 0.32 17.35
C THR A 20 -15.83 0.67 16.94
N PRO A 21 -16.31 1.93 17.03
CA PRO A 21 -17.68 2.27 16.62
C PRO A 21 -17.96 1.95 15.15
N LEU A 22 -16.99 2.16 14.28
CA LEU A 22 -17.12 1.88 12.85
C LEU A 22 -17.21 0.38 12.58
N TRP A 23 -16.39 -0.41 13.26
CA TRP A 23 -16.47 -1.87 13.19
C TRP A 23 -17.77 -2.41 13.76
N ASP A 24 -18.30 -1.87 14.86
CA ASP A 24 -19.56 -2.33 15.42
C ASP A 24 -20.72 -2.15 14.44
N GLU A 25 -20.77 -1.02 13.71
CA GLU A 25 -21.73 -0.77 12.64
C GLU A 25 -21.54 -1.74 11.46
N GLU A 26 -20.31 -1.93 11.00
CA GLU A 26 -19.97 -2.85 9.91
C GLU A 26 -20.30 -4.30 10.26
N ARG A 27 -19.89 -4.77 11.45
CA ARG A 27 -20.13 -6.13 11.95
C ARG A 27 -21.62 -6.44 12.02
N LYS A 28 -22.43 -5.49 12.50
CA LYS A 28 -23.89 -5.63 12.53
C LYS A 28 -24.44 -5.83 11.12
N TYR A 29 -24.01 -5.00 10.16
CA TYR A 29 -24.47 -5.10 8.78
C TYR A 29 -24.03 -6.41 8.11
N LEU A 30 -22.79 -6.85 8.33
CA LEU A 30 -22.30 -8.15 7.83
C LEU A 30 -23.13 -9.31 8.39
N LEU A 31 -23.52 -9.25 9.66
CA LEU A 31 -24.35 -10.27 10.30
C LEU A 31 -25.78 -10.30 9.73
N GLU A 32 -26.37 -9.13 9.47
CA GLU A 32 -27.67 -8.99 8.79
C GLU A 32 -27.62 -9.59 7.38
N LEU A 33 -26.56 -9.30 6.60
CA LEU A 33 -26.37 -9.89 5.27
C LEU A 33 -26.27 -11.42 5.32
N LYS A 34 -25.58 -11.96 6.33
CA LYS A 34 -25.48 -13.41 6.54
C LYS A 34 -26.81 -14.04 6.89
N GLU A 35 -27.59 -13.41 7.77
CA GLU A 35 -28.91 -13.89 8.16
C GLU A 35 -29.88 -13.92 6.97
N GLU A 36 -29.93 -12.82 6.20
CA GLU A 36 -30.74 -12.70 4.99
C GLU A 36 -30.42 -13.81 3.98
N GLU A 37 -29.14 -14.03 3.71
CA GLU A 37 -28.70 -15.03 2.74
C GLU A 37 -28.96 -16.46 3.22
N CYS A 38 -28.67 -16.77 4.49
CA CYS A 38 -28.98 -18.08 5.06
C CYS A 38 -30.47 -18.42 4.88
N LYS A 39 -31.34 -17.44 5.10
CA LYS A 39 -32.78 -17.57 4.88
C LYS A 39 -33.14 -17.77 3.40
N GLU A 40 -32.49 -17.05 2.49
CA GLU A 40 -32.73 -17.15 1.04
C GLU A 40 -32.35 -18.54 0.49
N ILE A 41 -31.19 -19.07 0.89
CA ILE A 41 -30.67 -20.36 0.39
C ILE A 41 -31.09 -21.56 1.25
N GLY A 42 -31.86 -21.33 2.32
CA GLY A 42 -32.44 -22.37 3.16
C GLY A 42 -31.46 -23.12 4.06
N ILE A 43 -30.38 -22.46 4.51
CA ILE A 43 -29.42 -23.03 5.47
C ILE A 43 -29.59 -22.42 6.88
N PRO A 44 -29.20 -23.14 7.95
CA PRO A 44 -29.26 -22.59 9.31
C PRO A 44 -28.34 -21.38 9.49
N PHE A 45 -28.86 -20.32 10.10
CA PHE A 45 -28.07 -19.19 10.57
C PHE A 45 -27.57 -19.45 12.00
N ASP A 46 -26.26 -19.36 12.23
CA ASP A 46 -25.60 -19.67 13.50
C ASP A 46 -25.49 -18.46 14.46
N GLY A 47 -26.02 -17.30 14.09
CA GLY A 47 -26.06 -16.10 14.92
C GLY A 47 -24.71 -15.37 15.08
N LYS A 48 -23.68 -15.74 14.31
CA LYS A 48 -22.33 -15.17 14.44
C LYS A 48 -21.64 -15.00 13.10
N LEU A 49 -20.58 -14.19 13.06
CA LEU A 49 -19.64 -14.15 11.95
C LEU A 49 -18.44 -15.05 12.27
N ASN A 50 -18.12 -15.98 11.39
CA ASN A 50 -16.91 -16.79 11.47
C ASN A 50 -15.83 -16.20 10.57
N VAL A 51 -14.56 -16.58 10.78
CA VAL A 51 -13.43 -16.05 9.99
C VAL A 51 -13.60 -16.27 8.48
N TRP A 52 -14.17 -17.42 8.08
CA TRP A 52 -14.42 -17.75 6.67
C TRP A 52 -15.56 -16.94 6.04
N ASP A 53 -16.44 -16.35 6.84
CA ASP A 53 -17.54 -15.51 6.36
C ASP A 53 -17.04 -14.12 5.94
N LEU A 54 -15.96 -13.62 6.57
CA LEU A 54 -15.56 -12.21 6.49
C LEU A 54 -15.26 -11.75 5.07
N ARG A 55 -14.35 -12.42 4.36
CA ARG A 55 -13.99 -12.03 2.99
C ARG A 55 -15.20 -12.01 2.06
N TYR A 56 -16.09 -12.98 2.22
CA TYR A 56 -17.28 -13.10 1.39
C TYR A 56 -18.26 -11.95 1.62
N TYR A 57 -18.63 -11.68 2.88
CA TYR A 57 -19.61 -10.62 3.16
C TYR A 57 -19.03 -9.21 2.97
N ILE A 58 -17.73 -9.00 3.19
CA ILE A 58 -17.04 -7.73 2.88
C ILE A 58 -17.14 -7.41 1.39
N THR A 59 -16.93 -8.39 0.51
CA THR A 59 -17.17 -8.21 -0.93
C THR A 59 -18.63 -7.93 -1.23
N LYS A 60 -19.59 -8.61 -0.57
CA LYS A 60 -21.02 -8.29 -0.73
C LYS A 60 -21.38 -6.87 -0.28
N VAL A 61 -20.71 -6.32 0.74
CA VAL A 61 -20.89 -4.92 1.13
C VAL A 61 -20.49 -3.99 0.00
N GLU A 62 -19.34 -4.23 -0.64
CA GLU A 62 -18.89 -3.43 -1.80
C GLU A 62 -19.88 -3.51 -2.96
N GLU A 63 -20.39 -4.70 -3.26
CA GLU A 63 -21.36 -4.92 -4.35
C GLU A 63 -22.73 -4.29 -4.05
N LYS A 64 -23.30 -4.53 -2.87
CA LYS A 64 -24.66 -4.09 -2.52
C LYS A 64 -24.73 -2.62 -2.11
N LYS A 65 -23.77 -2.14 -1.30
CA LYS A 65 -23.81 -0.79 -0.72
C LYS A 65 -23.10 0.24 -1.58
N TYR A 66 -22.00 -0.14 -2.24
CA TYR A 66 -21.18 0.77 -3.02
C TYR A 66 -21.32 0.58 -4.54
N VAL A 67 -22.03 -0.46 -4.98
CA VAL A 67 -22.35 -0.73 -6.40
C VAL A 67 -21.07 -0.85 -7.25
N VAL A 68 -19.99 -1.36 -6.66
CA VAL A 68 -18.73 -1.61 -7.36
C VAL A 68 -18.73 -3.05 -7.87
N ASN A 69 -18.66 -3.21 -9.20
CA ASN A 69 -18.46 -4.51 -9.82
C ASN A 69 -17.01 -4.63 -10.27
N GLN A 70 -16.18 -5.32 -9.49
CA GLN A 70 -14.75 -5.48 -9.75
C GLN A 70 -14.49 -6.13 -11.12
N SER A 71 -15.30 -7.12 -11.50
CA SER A 71 -15.19 -7.81 -12.79
C SER A 71 -15.42 -6.90 -14.00
N LYS A 72 -16.28 -5.89 -13.89
CA LYS A 72 -16.46 -4.85 -14.93
C LYS A 72 -15.39 -3.77 -14.83
N LEU A 73 -15.00 -3.40 -13.61
CA LEU A 73 -14.03 -2.35 -13.37
C LEU A 73 -12.66 -2.71 -13.97
N ARG A 74 -12.21 -3.96 -13.80
CA ARG A 74 -10.93 -4.43 -14.35
C ARG A 74 -10.82 -4.35 -15.88
N GLU A 75 -11.94 -4.33 -16.61
CA GLU A 75 -11.94 -4.16 -18.08
C GLU A 75 -11.34 -2.81 -18.51
N TYR A 76 -11.28 -1.83 -17.60
CA TYR A 76 -10.69 -0.51 -17.80
C TYR A 76 -9.24 -0.40 -17.34
N PHE A 77 -8.67 -1.43 -16.73
CA PHE A 77 -7.28 -1.42 -16.26
C PHE A 77 -6.42 -2.48 -16.98
N PRO A 78 -6.27 -2.43 -18.32
CA PRO A 78 -5.23 -3.21 -18.98
C PRO A 78 -3.86 -2.84 -18.42
N LEU A 79 -3.03 -3.84 -18.12
CA LEU A 79 -1.70 -3.62 -17.52
C LEU A 79 -0.87 -2.60 -18.32
N SER A 80 -0.92 -2.62 -19.65
CA SER A 80 -0.20 -1.65 -20.48
C SER A 80 -0.66 -0.20 -20.27
N VAL A 81 -1.97 0.02 -20.07
CA VAL A 81 -2.55 1.35 -19.82
C VAL A 81 -2.19 1.80 -18.41
N VAL A 82 -2.29 0.90 -17.42
CA VAL A 82 -1.90 1.18 -16.04
C VAL A 82 -0.42 1.52 -15.96
N THR A 83 0.47 0.72 -16.56
CA THR A 83 1.91 1.00 -16.58
C THR A 83 2.20 2.36 -17.20
N GLN A 84 1.62 2.69 -18.35
CA GLN A 84 1.86 3.99 -18.99
C GLN A 84 1.35 5.15 -18.12
N GLY A 85 0.11 5.08 -17.64
CA GLY A 85 -0.48 6.12 -16.79
C GLY A 85 0.29 6.30 -15.48
N LEU A 86 0.72 5.22 -14.85
CA LEU A 86 1.58 5.22 -13.67
C LEU A 86 2.89 5.95 -13.96
N LEU A 87 3.62 5.53 -14.99
CA LEU A 87 4.90 6.14 -15.37
C LEU A 87 4.74 7.64 -15.68
N ASP A 88 3.68 8.03 -16.38
CA ASP A 88 3.40 9.44 -16.71
C ASP A 88 3.09 10.27 -15.46
N ILE A 89 2.32 9.73 -14.52
CA ILE A 89 2.02 10.41 -13.24
C ILE A 89 3.32 10.66 -12.47
N TYR A 90 4.17 9.64 -12.33
CA TYR A 90 5.42 9.76 -11.58
C TYR A 90 6.44 10.69 -12.26
N GLN A 91 6.53 10.66 -13.60
CA GLN A 91 7.38 11.59 -14.36
C GLN A 91 7.00 13.04 -14.11
N GLU A 92 5.70 13.36 -14.20
CA GLU A 92 5.20 14.71 -13.97
C GLU A 92 5.35 15.16 -12.52
N LEU A 93 4.96 14.30 -11.58
CA LEU A 93 4.96 14.60 -10.15
C LEU A 93 6.39 14.85 -9.64
N LEU A 94 7.33 13.98 -10.00
CA LEU A 94 8.70 14.01 -9.46
C LEU A 94 9.70 14.77 -10.35
N GLY A 95 9.24 15.26 -11.50
CA GLY A 95 10.09 15.93 -12.48
C GLY A 95 11.15 15.00 -13.06
N LEU A 96 10.74 13.82 -13.53
CA LEU A 96 11.59 12.77 -14.07
C LEU A 96 11.26 12.46 -15.53
N LYS A 97 12.18 11.80 -16.23
CA LYS A 97 11.97 11.17 -17.53
C LYS A 97 12.32 9.70 -17.43
N PHE A 98 11.43 8.83 -17.87
CA PHE A 98 11.66 7.39 -17.93
C PHE A 98 11.83 6.96 -19.38
N ARG A 99 12.91 6.21 -19.67
CA ARG A 99 13.14 5.67 -21.01
C ARG A 99 13.30 4.17 -20.93
N LYS A 100 12.44 3.45 -21.65
CA LYS A 100 12.58 2.01 -21.81
C LYS A 100 13.86 1.70 -22.58
N ILE A 101 14.66 0.78 -22.07
CA ILE A 101 15.85 0.26 -22.74
C ILE A 101 15.42 -0.96 -23.55
N GLU A 102 15.39 -0.82 -24.87
CA GLU A 102 15.10 -1.93 -25.77
C GLU A 102 16.25 -2.95 -25.77
N ASP A 103 15.91 -4.23 -25.96
CA ASP A 103 16.86 -5.36 -25.98
C ASP A 103 17.76 -5.46 -24.73
N ALA A 104 17.27 -4.99 -23.58
CA ALA A 104 17.98 -5.08 -22.31
C ALA A 104 18.23 -6.54 -21.89
N LYS A 105 19.45 -6.83 -21.43
CA LYS A 105 19.77 -8.13 -20.82
C LYS A 105 19.14 -8.20 -19.42
N ALA A 106 18.17 -9.09 -19.25
CA ALA A 106 17.51 -9.35 -17.97
C ALA A 106 17.49 -10.86 -17.65
N TRP A 107 17.09 -11.22 -16.42
CA TRP A 107 17.02 -12.61 -15.97
C TRP A 107 15.84 -13.40 -16.57
N ASN A 108 14.92 -12.73 -17.25
CA ASN A 108 13.80 -13.36 -17.95
C ASN A 108 13.34 -12.46 -19.11
N GLU A 109 12.77 -13.06 -20.17
CA GLU A 109 12.32 -12.36 -21.38
C GLU A 109 11.18 -11.36 -21.16
N ASP A 110 10.36 -11.59 -20.13
CA ASP A 110 9.23 -10.71 -19.78
C ASP A 110 9.67 -9.45 -19.01
N VAL A 111 10.93 -9.37 -18.59
CA VAL A 111 11.44 -8.30 -17.72
C VAL A 111 11.83 -7.08 -18.54
N GLN A 112 11.32 -5.92 -18.16
CA GLN A 112 11.60 -4.65 -18.81
C GLN A 112 12.57 -3.82 -17.99
N LEU A 113 13.47 -3.08 -18.64
CA LEU A 113 14.41 -2.17 -18.01
C LEU A 113 14.13 -0.72 -18.44
N PHE A 114 14.18 0.19 -17.49
CA PHE A 114 14.02 1.63 -17.73
C PHE A 114 15.19 2.41 -17.12
N SER A 115 15.65 3.45 -17.81
CA SER A 115 16.49 4.50 -17.21
C SER A 115 15.62 5.60 -16.62
N VAL A 116 16.14 6.26 -15.58
CA VAL A 116 15.52 7.40 -14.92
C VAL A 116 16.46 8.60 -14.99
N GLU A 117 16.01 9.65 -15.67
CA GLU A 117 16.73 10.91 -15.82
C GLU A 117 15.98 12.03 -15.11
N ASP A 118 16.70 12.99 -14.55
CA ASP A 118 16.10 14.23 -14.09
C ASP A 118 15.59 15.05 -15.29
N SER A 119 14.36 15.55 -15.23
CA SER A 119 13.77 16.29 -16.34
C SER A 119 14.43 17.65 -16.61
N SER A 120 15.09 18.24 -15.60
CA SER A 120 15.65 19.60 -15.63
C SER A 120 17.03 19.67 -16.29
N ASP A 121 17.89 18.67 -16.09
CA ASP A 121 19.28 18.66 -16.56
C ASP A 121 19.67 17.34 -17.28
N GLU A 122 18.72 16.42 -17.46
CA GLU A 122 18.92 15.10 -18.08
C GLU A 122 19.97 14.22 -17.37
N LYS A 123 20.27 14.52 -16.11
CA LYS A 123 21.18 13.70 -15.31
C LYS A 123 20.56 12.33 -15.04
N LEU A 124 21.29 11.27 -15.38
CA LEU A 124 20.93 9.89 -15.03
C LEU A 124 20.96 9.72 -13.50
N LEU A 125 19.84 9.26 -12.93
CA LEU A 125 19.68 8.99 -11.50
C LEU A 125 19.71 7.50 -11.18
N GLY A 126 19.13 6.68 -12.06
CA GLY A 126 18.89 5.28 -11.75
C GLY A 126 18.42 4.44 -12.92
N TYR A 127 18.30 3.14 -12.64
CA TYR A 127 17.59 2.18 -13.47
C TYR A 127 16.61 1.39 -12.60
N PHE A 128 15.47 1.02 -13.17
CA PHE A 128 14.58 0.04 -12.56
C PHE A 128 14.18 -1.05 -13.54
N PHE A 129 14.07 -2.27 -13.03
CA PHE A 129 13.46 -3.38 -13.74
C PHE A 129 11.98 -3.53 -13.33
N LEU A 130 11.12 -3.86 -14.28
CA LEU A 130 9.75 -4.31 -14.03
C LEU A 130 9.64 -5.80 -14.36
N ASP A 131 9.36 -6.61 -13.34
CA ASP A 131 9.14 -8.05 -13.43
C ASP A 131 7.73 -8.40 -12.93
N LEU A 132 6.74 -8.30 -13.82
CA LEU A 132 5.33 -8.16 -13.41
C LEU A 132 4.50 -9.45 -13.45
N PHE A 133 5.00 -10.53 -14.08
CA PHE A 133 4.21 -11.75 -14.29
C PHE A 133 4.66 -12.95 -13.45
N PRO A 134 3.74 -13.83 -13.02
CA PRO A 134 4.08 -15.02 -12.28
C PRO A 134 4.81 -16.05 -13.15
N ARG A 135 5.73 -16.79 -12.53
CA ARG A 135 6.39 -17.97 -13.11
C ARG A 135 6.94 -18.87 -12.01
N MET A 136 7.17 -20.15 -12.35
CA MET A 136 7.72 -21.13 -11.42
C MET A 136 9.02 -20.64 -10.78
N GLY A 137 9.12 -20.73 -9.45
CA GLY A 137 10.31 -20.33 -8.69
C GLY A 137 10.49 -18.83 -8.47
N LYS A 138 9.61 -17.96 -9.01
CA LYS A 138 9.63 -16.51 -8.74
C LYS A 138 9.03 -16.21 -7.37
N TYR A 139 9.55 -15.15 -6.73
CA TYR A 139 8.97 -14.58 -5.52
C TYR A 139 7.47 -14.25 -5.70
N GLY A 140 6.64 -14.73 -4.78
CA GLY A 140 5.17 -14.77 -4.94
C GLY A 140 4.42 -13.50 -4.57
N HIS A 141 5.06 -12.51 -3.94
CA HIS A 141 4.44 -11.24 -3.54
C HIS A 141 4.94 -10.07 -4.38
N ALA A 142 4.23 -8.95 -4.33
CA ALA A 142 4.74 -7.69 -4.82
C ALA A 142 5.84 -7.18 -3.87
N ALA A 143 6.93 -6.66 -4.42
CA ALA A 143 8.04 -6.11 -3.64
C ALA A 143 9.01 -5.32 -4.55
N ILE A 144 9.78 -4.42 -3.94
CA ILE A 144 11.03 -3.91 -4.50
C ILE A 144 12.24 -4.71 -3.99
N PHE A 145 13.23 -4.91 -4.87
CA PHE A 145 14.55 -5.39 -4.51
C PHE A 145 15.59 -4.35 -4.93
N GLU A 146 16.32 -3.81 -3.95
CA GLU A 146 17.47 -2.94 -4.20
C GLU A 146 18.64 -3.79 -4.72
N LEU A 147 19.18 -3.42 -5.90
CA LEU A 147 20.27 -4.16 -6.55
C LEU A 147 21.60 -3.39 -6.45
N GLN A 148 21.53 -2.06 -6.54
CA GLN A 148 22.68 -1.17 -6.42
C GLN A 148 22.26 0.12 -5.69
N PRO A 149 22.98 0.52 -4.63
CA PRO A 149 22.69 1.75 -3.88
C PRO A 149 23.13 3.02 -4.63
N SER A 150 22.48 4.14 -4.33
CA SER A 150 22.96 5.49 -4.70
C SER A 150 23.83 6.06 -3.58
N CYS A 151 25.14 6.03 -3.78
CA CYS A 151 26.14 6.53 -2.83
C CYS A 151 27.39 7.08 -3.53
N LEU A 152 28.32 7.67 -2.79
CA LEU A 152 29.63 8.06 -3.31
C LEU A 152 30.58 6.85 -3.35
N LEU A 153 31.36 6.76 -4.42
CA LEU A 153 32.48 5.84 -4.56
C LEU A 153 33.77 6.47 -3.98
N PRO A 154 34.86 5.70 -3.79
CA PRO A 154 36.12 6.22 -3.25
C PRO A 154 36.75 7.37 -4.07
N ASP A 155 36.41 7.49 -5.35
CA ASP A 155 36.85 8.56 -6.25
C ASP A 155 35.88 9.76 -6.27
N GLU A 156 34.96 9.82 -5.32
CA GLU A 156 33.91 10.85 -5.17
C GLU A 156 32.89 10.89 -6.31
N THR A 157 32.93 9.93 -7.25
CA THR A 157 31.87 9.78 -8.24
C THR A 157 30.63 9.13 -7.62
N ARG A 158 29.43 9.46 -8.11
CA ARG A 158 28.18 8.91 -7.61
C ARG A 158 27.84 7.60 -8.31
N GLN A 159 27.67 6.53 -7.54
CA GLN A 159 27.09 5.28 -8.01
C GLN A 159 25.59 5.48 -8.30
N ILE A 160 25.14 4.97 -9.44
CA ILE A 160 23.74 5.07 -9.90
C ILE A 160 22.88 4.04 -9.16
N ALA A 161 21.66 4.41 -8.74
CA ALA A 161 20.74 3.45 -8.12
C ALA A 161 20.23 2.42 -9.13
N VAL A 162 20.16 1.14 -8.74
CA VAL A 162 19.49 0.10 -9.52
C VAL A 162 18.56 -0.70 -8.60
N CYS A 163 17.33 -0.94 -9.03
CA CYS A 163 16.38 -1.79 -8.30
C CYS A 163 15.49 -2.59 -9.26
N ALA A 164 14.75 -3.55 -8.72
CA ALA A 164 13.77 -4.34 -9.44
C ALA A 164 12.43 -4.32 -8.70
N MET A 165 11.37 -3.91 -9.39
CA MET A 165 10.01 -4.09 -8.92
C MET A 165 9.51 -5.45 -9.40
N VAL A 166 9.07 -6.27 -8.45
CA VAL A 166 8.54 -7.61 -8.69
C VAL A 166 7.05 -7.60 -8.36
N ALA A 167 6.23 -8.16 -9.25
CA ALA A 167 4.80 -8.38 -9.03
C ALA A 167 4.34 -9.69 -9.72
N ASN A 168 3.08 -10.08 -9.51
CA ASN A 168 2.52 -11.33 -10.04
C ASN A 168 1.14 -11.13 -10.67
N PHE A 169 1.02 -10.08 -11.50
CA PHE A 169 -0.21 -9.80 -12.23
C PHE A 169 -0.50 -10.90 -13.26
N SER A 170 -1.78 -11.15 -13.51
CA SER A 170 -2.21 -12.20 -14.44
C SER A 170 -1.57 -12.01 -15.81
N LYS A 171 -0.95 -13.05 -16.39
CA LYS A 171 -0.42 -12.98 -17.77
C LYS A 171 -1.55 -12.74 -18.78
N PRO A 172 -1.26 -12.03 -19.90
CA PRO A 172 -2.21 -11.94 -21.00
C PRO A 172 -2.56 -13.33 -21.55
N GLN A 173 -3.83 -13.51 -21.92
CA GLN A 173 -4.34 -14.68 -22.65
C GLN A 173 -4.46 -14.34 -24.15
N LEU A 174 -4.70 -15.35 -24.99
CA LEU A 174 -4.69 -15.21 -26.46
C LEU A 174 -5.64 -14.11 -26.97
N ASP A 175 -6.79 -13.95 -26.32
CA ASP A 175 -7.89 -13.04 -26.69
C ASP A 175 -8.13 -11.91 -25.67
N LYS A 176 -7.38 -11.89 -24.56
CA LYS A 176 -7.57 -10.93 -23.45
C LYS A 176 -6.23 -10.45 -22.91
N PRO A 177 -5.98 -9.13 -22.88
CA PRO A 177 -4.79 -8.59 -22.23
C PRO A 177 -4.81 -8.90 -20.72
N SER A 178 -3.68 -8.69 -20.07
CA SER A 178 -3.62 -8.66 -18.61
C SER A 178 -4.51 -7.51 -18.11
N LEU A 179 -5.56 -7.82 -17.35
CA LEU A 179 -6.48 -6.85 -16.76
C LEU A 179 -6.28 -6.86 -15.26
N LEU A 180 -6.05 -5.69 -14.66
CA LEU A 180 -5.81 -5.54 -13.23
C LEU A 180 -7.11 -5.27 -12.47
N ASP A 181 -7.29 -5.92 -11.33
CA ASP A 181 -8.23 -5.46 -10.32
C ASP A 181 -7.72 -4.15 -9.70
N HIS A 182 -8.61 -3.31 -9.15
CA HIS A 182 -8.19 -2.01 -8.60
C HIS A 182 -7.13 -2.14 -7.49
N ASN A 183 -7.23 -3.16 -6.64
CA ASN A 183 -6.21 -3.44 -5.62
C ASN A 183 -4.83 -3.78 -6.22
N GLU A 184 -4.78 -4.40 -7.41
CA GLU A 184 -3.51 -4.63 -8.12
C GLU A 184 -2.92 -3.32 -8.65
N VAL A 185 -3.77 -2.37 -9.08
CA VAL A 185 -3.34 -1.01 -9.46
C VAL A 185 -2.78 -0.26 -8.24
N VAL A 186 -3.45 -0.33 -7.08
CA VAL A 186 -2.96 0.24 -5.82
C VAL A 186 -1.62 -0.37 -5.43
N THR A 187 -1.50 -1.71 -5.51
CA THR A 187 -0.25 -2.43 -5.22
C THR A 187 0.88 -1.99 -6.18
N PHE A 188 0.59 -1.81 -7.46
CA PHE A 188 1.58 -1.30 -8.41
C PHE A 188 2.06 0.11 -8.03
N PHE A 189 1.13 1.00 -7.68
CA PHE A 189 1.48 2.35 -7.21
C PHE A 189 2.33 2.33 -5.94
N HIS A 190 1.97 1.47 -4.98
CA HIS A 190 2.71 1.29 -3.74
C HIS A 190 4.17 0.90 -4.01
N GLU A 191 4.38 -0.19 -4.75
CA GLU A 191 5.73 -0.69 -5.03
C GLU A 191 6.56 0.29 -5.87
N PHE A 192 5.91 0.98 -6.82
CA PHE A 192 6.62 1.99 -7.60
C PHE A 192 6.99 3.22 -6.77
N GLY A 193 6.26 3.50 -5.68
CA GLY A 193 6.66 4.48 -4.67
C GLY A 193 8.00 4.14 -4.05
N HIS A 194 8.22 2.86 -3.71
CA HIS A 194 9.52 2.38 -3.23
C HIS A 194 10.61 2.46 -4.30
N VAL A 195 10.29 2.17 -5.58
CA VAL A 195 11.23 2.35 -6.71
C VAL A 195 11.71 3.79 -6.78
N MET A 196 10.78 4.74 -6.64
CA MET A 196 11.11 6.17 -6.66
C MET A 196 11.87 6.61 -5.41
N HIS A 197 11.57 6.05 -4.23
CA HIS A 197 12.34 6.31 -3.02
C HIS A 197 13.79 5.84 -3.18
N HIS A 198 13.99 4.62 -3.69
CA HIS A 198 15.33 4.10 -3.98
C HIS A 198 16.11 4.99 -4.94
N ILE A 199 15.53 5.29 -6.11
CA ILE A 199 16.20 6.01 -7.19
C ILE A 199 16.41 7.50 -6.87
N CYS A 200 15.45 8.15 -6.22
CA CYS A 200 15.57 9.57 -5.90
C CYS A 200 16.53 9.85 -4.73
N SER A 201 16.82 8.84 -3.90
CA SER A 201 17.77 8.99 -2.80
C SER A 201 19.17 9.38 -3.31
N GLN A 202 19.79 10.35 -2.65
CA GLN A 202 21.14 10.83 -2.95
C GLN A 202 21.93 10.98 -1.66
N THR A 203 22.36 9.86 -1.12
CA THR A 203 23.18 9.81 0.09
C THR A 203 24.65 9.67 -0.23
N ASP A 204 25.54 9.98 0.71
CA ASP A 204 26.97 9.78 0.50
C ASP A 204 27.41 8.36 0.88
N PHE A 205 26.76 7.78 1.89
CA PHE A 205 27.08 6.45 2.40
C PHE A 205 25.99 5.45 2.01
N ALA A 206 26.40 4.30 1.45
CA ALA A 206 25.49 3.23 1.04
C ALA A 206 24.51 2.79 2.13
N HIS A 207 24.94 2.84 3.41
CA HIS A 207 24.10 2.46 4.55
C HIS A 207 22.82 3.29 4.68
N PHE A 208 22.82 4.54 4.20
CA PHE A 208 21.67 5.43 4.24
C PHE A 208 20.93 5.52 2.90
N SER A 209 21.39 4.80 1.88
CA SER A 209 20.84 4.92 0.54
C SER A 209 19.45 4.29 0.42
N GLY A 210 18.69 4.76 -0.55
CA GLY A 210 17.40 4.22 -0.92
C GLY A 210 16.40 4.17 0.23
N THR A 211 15.83 2.99 0.46
CA THR A 211 14.78 2.77 1.45
C THR A 211 15.33 2.41 2.84
N ASN A 212 16.63 2.60 3.10
CA ASN A 212 17.27 2.36 4.39
C ASN A 212 16.96 3.47 5.41
N VAL A 213 15.68 3.67 5.68
CA VAL A 213 15.10 4.57 6.69
C VAL A 213 14.56 3.76 7.88
N GLU A 214 14.00 4.42 8.88
CA GLU A 214 13.33 3.71 9.97
C GLU A 214 12.20 2.81 9.45
N ARG A 215 12.11 1.58 9.98
CA ARG A 215 11.13 0.58 9.52
C ARG A 215 9.67 1.05 9.62
N ASP A 216 9.38 1.91 10.58
CA ASP A 216 8.07 2.53 10.80
C ASP A 216 7.82 3.78 9.95
N PHE A 217 8.76 4.16 9.08
CA PHE A 217 8.61 5.21 8.07
C PHE A 217 8.70 4.69 6.63
N VAL A 218 9.36 3.55 6.39
CA VAL A 218 9.64 3.06 5.02
C VAL A 218 8.38 2.95 4.14
N GLU A 219 7.24 2.61 4.73
CA GLU A 219 5.95 2.48 4.02
C GLU A 219 5.21 3.82 3.85
N ALA A 220 5.61 4.88 4.55
CA ALA A 220 4.88 6.15 4.50
C ALA A 220 4.95 6.80 3.09
N PRO A 221 6.11 6.84 2.40
CA PRO A 221 6.19 7.27 1.01
C PRO A 221 5.27 6.48 0.06
N SER A 222 5.30 5.14 0.10
CA SER A 222 4.51 4.28 -0.78
C SER A 222 3.01 4.39 -0.51
N GLN A 223 2.60 4.33 0.76
CA GLN A 223 1.20 4.49 1.18
C GLN A 223 0.66 5.90 0.87
N MET A 224 1.50 6.93 0.90
CA MET A 224 1.09 8.27 0.48
C MET A 224 0.68 8.23 -1.01
N LEU A 225 1.48 7.56 -1.84
CA LEU A 225 1.28 7.49 -3.29
C LEU A 225 0.10 6.58 -3.68
N GLU A 226 -0.29 5.60 -2.85
CA GLU A 226 -1.53 4.84 -3.04
C GLU A 226 -2.76 5.75 -3.17
N ASN A 227 -2.75 6.94 -2.56
CA ASN A 227 -3.85 7.88 -2.66
C ASN A 227 -4.16 8.31 -4.10
N TRP A 228 -3.19 8.30 -5.02
CA TRP A 228 -3.44 8.61 -6.42
C TRP A 228 -4.44 7.63 -7.05
N CYS A 229 -4.42 6.35 -6.65
CA CYS A 229 -5.41 5.36 -7.09
C CYS A 229 -6.83 5.63 -6.58
N TRP A 230 -7.00 6.64 -5.72
CA TRP A 230 -8.26 7.10 -5.16
C TRP A 230 -8.55 8.57 -5.50
N GLU A 231 -7.90 9.12 -6.53
CA GLU A 231 -8.19 10.46 -7.05
C GLU A 231 -8.69 10.36 -8.50
N ARG A 232 -9.65 11.23 -8.84
CA ARG A 232 -10.37 11.18 -10.11
C ARG A 232 -9.45 11.34 -11.32
N GLU A 233 -8.58 12.33 -11.30
CA GLU A 233 -7.69 12.63 -12.42
C GLU A 233 -6.66 11.50 -12.65
N PRO A 234 -5.91 11.03 -11.64
CA PRO A 234 -5.03 9.87 -11.82
C PRO A 234 -5.77 8.61 -12.29
N LEU A 235 -6.96 8.31 -11.76
CA LEU A 235 -7.75 7.16 -12.22
C LEU A 235 -8.06 7.24 -13.72
N LYS A 236 -8.43 8.42 -14.22
CA LYS A 236 -8.67 8.62 -15.66
C LYS A 236 -7.41 8.42 -16.49
N ARG A 237 -6.24 8.84 -16.00
CA ARG A 237 -4.96 8.64 -16.69
C ARG A 237 -4.51 7.18 -16.75
N MET A 238 -4.93 6.38 -15.78
CA MET A 238 -4.57 4.96 -15.69
C MET A 238 -5.62 4.01 -16.25
N SER A 239 -6.71 4.52 -16.83
CA SER A 239 -7.84 3.68 -17.24
C SER A 239 -8.29 3.92 -18.67
N GLN A 240 -8.54 2.82 -19.38
CA GLN A 240 -9.12 2.79 -20.70
C GLN A 240 -9.64 1.39 -20.97
N HIS A 241 -10.88 1.27 -21.45
CA HIS A 241 -11.49 -0.02 -21.72
C HIS A 241 -10.70 -0.81 -22.76
N PHE A 242 -10.41 -2.08 -22.46
CA PHE A 242 -9.48 -2.89 -23.24
C PHE A 242 -9.91 -3.12 -24.70
N LEU A 243 -11.21 -3.26 -24.98
CA LEU A 243 -11.76 -3.44 -26.34
C LEU A 243 -12.04 -2.12 -27.07
N ASN A 244 -13.09 -1.40 -26.65
CA ASN A 244 -13.61 -0.22 -27.35
C ASN A 244 -12.83 1.07 -27.08
N LYS A 245 -11.82 1.05 -26.21
CA LYS A 245 -10.98 2.19 -25.83
C LYS A 245 -11.72 3.36 -25.18
N SER A 246 -12.95 3.15 -24.68
CA SER A 246 -13.69 4.18 -23.96
C SER A 246 -13.07 4.49 -22.61
N GLU A 247 -13.26 5.74 -22.15
CA GLU A 247 -12.85 6.18 -20.81
C GLU A 247 -13.67 5.48 -19.71
N LEU A 248 -13.09 5.39 -18.51
CA LEU A 248 -13.79 4.88 -17.33
C LEU A 248 -15.01 5.78 -17.01
N PRO A 249 -16.24 5.23 -16.97
CA PRO A 249 -17.44 6.02 -16.72
C PRO A 249 -17.39 6.76 -15.38
N GLU A 250 -17.91 7.98 -15.37
CA GLU A 250 -17.90 8.84 -14.18
C GLU A 250 -18.62 8.21 -12.98
N ASP A 251 -19.70 7.47 -13.23
CA ASP A 251 -20.43 6.72 -12.21
C ASP A 251 -19.58 5.60 -11.59
N SER A 252 -18.78 4.90 -12.40
CA SER A 252 -17.83 3.88 -11.91
C SER A 252 -16.75 4.50 -11.04
N ILE A 253 -16.22 5.67 -11.42
CA ILE A 253 -15.27 6.42 -10.60
C ILE A 253 -15.94 6.82 -9.27
N ASN A 254 -17.14 7.38 -9.31
CA ASN A 254 -17.86 7.81 -8.11
C ASN A 254 -18.15 6.63 -7.16
N ALA A 255 -18.52 5.47 -7.69
CA ALA A 255 -18.73 4.24 -6.93
C ALA A 255 -17.42 3.77 -6.26
N LEU A 256 -16.34 3.72 -7.04
CA LEU A 256 -15.00 3.33 -6.55
C LEU A 256 -14.49 4.27 -5.45
N LEU A 257 -14.58 5.59 -5.65
CA LEU A 257 -14.13 6.55 -4.64
C LEU A 257 -14.92 6.42 -3.33
N LYS A 258 -16.23 6.14 -3.41
CA LYS A 258 -17.06 5.89 -2.23
C LYS A 258 -16.71 4.57 -1.55
N SER A 259 -16.34 3.53 -2.32
CA SER A 259 -16.00 2.22 -1.77
C SER A 259 -14.69 2.20 -0.99
N ARG A 260 -13.87 3.27 -1.06
CA ARG A 260 -12.68 3.41 -0.20
C ARG A 260 -12.98 3.30 1.29
N LEU A 261 -14.17 3.74 1.71
CA LEU A 261 -14.65 3.66 3.09
C LEU A 261 -15.31 2.32 3.43
N ALA A 262 -15.51 1.44 2.44
CA ALA A 262 -16.14 0.15 2.68
C ALA A 262 -15.24 -0.71 3.56
N ASN A 263 -15.82 -1.27 4.63
CA ASN A 263 -15.17 -2.24 5.50
C ASN A 263 -13.88 -1.72 6.17
N THR A 264 -13.72 -0.40 6.27
CA THR A 264 -12.49 0.21 6.74
C THR A 264 -12.32 0.01 8.24
N GLY A 265 -13.42 -0.09 9.01
CA GLY A 265 -13.39 -0.46 10.42
C GLY A 265 -12.77 -1.84 10.61
N TYR A 266 -13.34 -2.86 9.96
CA TYR A 266 -12.80 -4.22 9.96
C TYR A 266 -11.35 -4.29 9.50
N HIS A 267 -11.04 -3.68 8.34
CA HIS A 267 -9.71 -3.76 7.75
C HIS A 267 -8.63 -3.26 8.72
N ASN A 268 -8.84 -2.06 9.29
CA ASN A 268 -7.88 -1.47 10.22
C ASN A 268 -7.84 -2.20 11.56
N LEU A 269 -8.99 -2.62 12.11
CA LEU A 269 -8.98 -3.41 13.34
C LEU A 269 -8.30 -4.77 13.16
N ARG A 270 -8.39 -5.38 11.97
CA ARG A 270 -7.63 -6.58 11.65
C ARG A 270 -6.13 -6.30 11.63
N GLN A 271 -5.68 -5.16 11.08
CA GLN A 271 -4.27 -4.76 11.17
C GLN A 271 -3.82 -4.55 12.62
N ILE A 272 -4.69 -3.97 13.46
CA ILE A 272 -4.45 -3.82 14.90
C ILE A 272 -4.33 -5.19 15.59
N VAL A 273 -5.18 -6.17 15.28
CA VAL A 273 -5.05 -7.55 15.81
C VAL A 273 -3.66 -8.10 15.52
N LEU A 274 -3.19 -7.94 14.29
CA LEU A 274 -1.87 -8.44 13.88
C LEU A 274 -0.73 -7.69 14.58
N ALA A 275 -0.81 -6.37 14.66
CA ALA A 275 0.20 -5.54 15.32
C ALA A 275 0.24 -5.77 16.84
N MET A 276 -0.92 -5.91 17.49
CA MET A 276 -1.00 -6.24 18.91
C MET A 276 -0.51 -7.66 19.19
N PHE A 277 -0.80 -8.63 18.31
CA PHE A 277 -0.27 -9.98 18.43
C PHE A 277 1.26 -9.98 18.31
N ASP A 278 1.82 -9.33 17.28
CA ASP A 278 3.27 -9.17 17.09
C ASP A 278 3.93 -8.46 18.30
N TYR A 279 3.33 -7.37 18.79
CA TYR A 279 3.78 -6.69 19.99
C TYR A 279 3.79 -7.62 21.21
N LYS A 280 2.69 -8.34 21.48
CA LYS A 280 2.57 -9.20 22.67
C LYS A 280 3.55 -10.36 22.64
N ILE A 281 3.78 -11.02 21.50
CA ILE A 281 4.74 -12.15 21.45
C ILE A 281 6.19 -11.71 21.68
N HIS A 282 6.55 -10.47 21.31
CA HIS A 282 7.93 -9.95 21.45
C HIS A 282 8.18 -9.19 22.76
N THR A 283 7.12 -8.93 23.55
CA THR A 283 7.22 -8.27 24.86
C THR A 283 6.99 -9.23 26.03
N ASN A 284 6.56 -10.46 25.75
CA ASN A 284 6.40 -11.51 26.76
C ASN A 284 7.52 -12.56 26.61
N PRO A 285 8.18 -12.98 27.70
CA PRO A 285 9.27 -13.96 27.64
C PRO A 285 8.79 -15.37 27.24
N GLU A 286 7.52 -15.68 27.47
CA GLU A 286 6.87 -16.92 27.07
C GLU A 286 5.49 -16.61 26.50
N ALA A 287 5.09 -17.30 25.43
CA ALA A 287 3.80 -17.10 24.78
C ALA A 287 3.26 -18.40 24.20
N ASP A 288 2.03 -18.78 24.58
CA ASP A 288 1.21 -19.64 23.73
C ASP A 288 0.69 -18.79 22.57
N THR A 289 1.39 -18.84 21.43
CA THR A 289 1.06 -18.01 20.27
C THR A 289 -0.31 -18.31 19.68
N LYS A 290 -0.86 -19.52 19.89
CA LYS A 290 -2.22 -19.85 19.45
C LYS A 290 -3.24 -19.15 20.32
N GLN A 291 -3.08 -19.30 21.63
CA GLN A 291 -4.01 -18.70 22.60
C GLN A 291 -3.94 -17.18 22.54
N MET A 292 -2.73 -16.62 22.48
CA MET A 292 -2.51 -15.16 22.42
C MET A 292 -3.15 -14.53 21.18
N TYR A 293 -2.99 -15.11 20.00
CA TYR A 293 -3.68 -14.62 18.80
C TYR A 293 -5.20 -14.69 18.96
N SER A 294 -5.71 -15.78 19.53
CA SER A 294 -7.14 -15.98 19.75
C SER A 294 -7.73 -14.94 20.69
N ASP A 295 -7.04 -14.63 21.78
CA ASP A 295 -7.47 -13.63 22.74
C ASP A 295 -7.46 -12.22 22.13
N VAL A 296 -6.40 -11.85 21.42
CA VAL A 296 -6.32 -10.55 20.73
C VAL A 296 -7.41 -10.42 19.66
N GLN A 297 -7.64 -11.46 18.85
CA GLN A 297 -8.69 -11.40 17.81
C GLN A 297 -10.09 -11.29 18.42
N ARG A 298 -10.37 -12.05 19.49
CA ARG A 298 -11.64 -11.97 20.20
C ARG A 298 -11.84 -10.59 20.83
N GLU A 299 -10.82 -10.06 21.47
CA GLU A 299 -10.84 -8.75 22.13
C GLU A 299 -11.12 -7.62 21.13
N VAL A 300 -10.39 -7.58 20.01
CA VAL A 300 -10.44 -6.46 19.07
C VAL A 300 -11.59 -6.59 18.07
N LEU A 301 -11.83 -7.78 17.50
CA LEU A 301 -12.84 -7.99 16.45
C LEU A 301 -14.15 -8.61 16.98
N GLY A 302 -14.12 -9.27 18.14
CA GLY A 302 -15.27 -10.05 18.60
C GLY A 302 -15.54 -11.30 17.74
N ILE A 303 -14.50 -11.83 17.10
CA ILE A 303 -14.59 -13.01 16.21
C ILE A 303 -13.63 -14.10 16.69
N GLU A 304 -14.16 -15.29 16.90
CA GLU A 304 -13.36 -16.46 17.24
C GLU A 304 -12.55 -16.96 16.04
N PRO A 305 -11.25 -17.27 16.21
CA PRO A 305 -10.51 -18.02 15.20
C PRO A 305 -11.15 -19.38 14.93
N SER A 306 -10.93 -19.90 13.72
CA SER A 306 -11.41 -21.25 13.38
C SER A 306 -10.69 -22.31 14.22
N GLU A 307 -11.44 -23.30 14.71
CA GLU A 307 -10.88 -24.41 15.48
C GLU A 307 -9.80 -25.16 14.69
N GLY A 308 -8.76 -25.62 15.39
CA GLY A 308 -7.64 -26.33 14.77
C GLY A 308 -6.64 -25.45 14.01
N THR A 309 -6.90 -24.16 13.83
CA THR A 309 -5.96 -23.24 13.17
C THR A 309 -4.87 -22.74 14.12
N HIS A 310 -3.75 -22.31 13.52
CA HIS A 310 -2.65 -21.66 14.23
C HIS A 310 -2.06 -20.55 13.35
N PHE A 311 -2.65 -19.36 13.44
CA PHE A 311 -2.32 -18.23 12.57
C PHE A 311 -0.83 -17.88 12.56
N ALA A 312 -0.19 -17.94 13.73
CA ALA A 312 1.23 -17.62 13.90
C ALA A 312 2.16 -18.43 12.97
N CYS A 313 1.84 -19.69 12.67
CA CYS A 313 2.65 -20.55 11.80
C CYS A 313 2.73 -20.09 10.34
N HIS A 314 1.79 -19.25 9.88
CA HIS A 314 1.79 -18.72 8.52
C HIS A 314 1.89 -17.20 8.48
N PHE A 315 2.18 -16.57 9.63
CA PHE A 315 2.39 -15.13 9.70
C PHE A 315 3.87 -14.80 9.41
N GLY A 316 4.24 -14.82 8.13
CA GLY A 316 5.63 -14.72 7.68
C GLY A 316 6.38 -13.45 8.15
N HIS A 317 5.65 -12.38 8.50
CA HIS A 317 6.23 -11.14 9.03
C HIS A 317 7.05 -11.37 10.30
N LEU A 318 6.68 -12.36 11.12
CA LEU A 318 7.41 -12.73 12.34
C LEU A 318 8.82 -13.28 12.09
N ALA A 319 9.14 -13.66 10.85
CA ALA A 319 10.44 -14.20 10.45
C ALA A 319 11.02 -13.51 9.20
N GLY A 320 10.40 -12.40 8.78
CA GLY A 320 10.74 -11.67 7.55
C GLY A 320 11.45 -10.34 7.78
N GLY A 321 11.89 -10.05 9.02
CA GLY A 321 12.48 -8.77 9.41
C GLY A 321 11.46 -7.69 9.80
N TYR A 322 10.22 -8.10 10.11
CA TYR A 322 9.14 -7.25 10.64
C TYR A 322 8.75 -7.68 12.07
N ASP A 323 9.49 -8.59 12.69
CA ASP A 323 9.32 -9.02 14.07
C ASP A 323 9.40 -7.81 15.03
N ALA A 324 8.37 -7.66 15.87
CA ALA A 324 8.13 -6.52 16.76
C ALA A 324 7.90 -5.18 16.03
N GLN A 325 7.68 -5.21 14.72
CA GLN A 325 7.58 -4.03 13.88
C GLN A 325 6.31 -4.02 13.03
N TYR A 326 5.36 -4.96 13.18
CA TYR A 326 4.17 -5.01 12.32
C TYR A 326 3.27 -3.78 12.46
N TYR A 327 3.34 -3.07 13.60
CA TYR A 327 2.66 -1.78 13.79
C TYR A 327 3.09 -0.71 12.77
N SER A 328 4.25 -0.87 12.13
CA SER A 328 4.82 0.07 11.16
C SER A 328 3.86 0.41 10.04
N TYR A 329 3.07 -0.56 9.55
CA TYR A 329 2.11 -0.33 8.46
C TYR A 329 1.05 0.71 8.82
N LEU A 330 0.47 0.63 10.02
CA LEU A 330 -0.52 1.61 10.49
C LEU A 330 0.14 2.93 10.88
N TRP A 331 1.33 2.86 11.49
CA TRP A 331 2.11 4.03 11.86
C TRP A 331 2.45 4.87 10.63
N SER A 332 3.02 4.23 9.60
CA SER A 332 3.31 4.84 8.31
C SER A 332 2.05 5.38 7.62
N GLU A 333 0.92 4.67 7.67
CA GLU A 333 -0.32 5.09 7.00
C GLU A 333 -0.87 6.40 7.60
N VAL A 334 -0.74 6.55 8.92
CA VAL A 334 -1.13 7.78 9.62
C VAL A 334 -0.35 8.98 9.09
N TYR A 335 0.97 8.86 9.02
CA TYR A 335 1.82 9.95 8.56
C TYR A 335 1.72 10.18 7.04
N SER A 336 1.52 9.12 6.26
CA SER A 336 1.33 9.21 4.82
C SER A 336 0.07 9.98 4.46
N LEU A 337 -1.02 9.76 5.20
CA LEU A 337 -2.25 10.51 5.01
C LEU A 337 -2.10 11.97 5.43
N ASP A 338 -1.36 12.29 6.49
CA ASP A 338 -1.11 13.70 6.84
C ASP A 338 -0.28 14.42 5.76
N MET A 339 0.74 13.76 5.21
CA MET A 339 1.50 14.25 4.05
C MET A 339 0.60 14.48 2.83
N PHE A 340 -0.22 13.50 2.47
CA PHE A 340 -1.11 13.60 1.31
C PHE A 340 -2.17 14.70 1.49
N TYR A 341 -2.92 14.68 2.60
CA TYR A 341 -4.00 15.63 2.84
C TYR A 341 -3.50 17.07 2.95
N SER A 342 -2.36 17.27 3.62
CA SER A 342 -1.83 18.62 3.85
C SER A 342 -1.18 19.24 2.64
N ARG A 343 -0.51 18.43 1.80
CA ARG A 343 0.32 18.95 0.69
C ARG A 343 -0.31 18.75 -0.68
N PHE A 344 -1.01 17.63 -0.91
CA PHE A 344 -1.48 17.21 -2.23
C PHE A 344 -3.01 17.26 -2.42
N LYS A 345 -3.81 17.32 -1.35
CA LYS A 345 -5.27 17.42 -1.48
C LYS A 345 -5.71 18.81 -1.98
N ASP A 346 -7.01 19.00 -2.16
CA ASP A 346 -7.64 20.26 -2.57
C ASP A 346 -7.14 20.79 -3.93
N GLY A 347 -7.13 19.90 -4.93
CA GLY A 347 -6.79 20.24 -6.31
C GLY A 347 -5.29 20.29 -6.61
N LYS A 348 -4.45 19.84 -5.68
CA LYS A 348 -2.98 19.82 -5.84
C LYS A 348 -2.40 18.43 -6.13
N VAL A 349 -3.24 17.44 -6.43
CA VAL A 349 -2.82 16.03 -6.58
C VAL A 349 -1.76 15.88 -7.68
N MET A 350 -1.85 16.64 -8.77
CA MET A 350 -0.84 16.65 -9.84
C MET A 350 0.05 17.91 -9.81
N ASN A 351 0.15 18.61 -8.68
CA ASN A 351 1.01 19.79 -8.58
C ASN A 351 2.50 19.38 -8.55
N SER A 352 3.21 19.66 -9.64
CA SER A 352 4.64 19.31 -9.81
C SER A 352 5.60 20.08 -8.89
N GLU A 353 5.21 21.23 -8.35
CA GLU A 353 6.02 21.96 -7.36
C GLU A 353 6.02 21.19 -6.04
N VAL A 354 4.83 20.81 -5.56
CA VAL A 354 4.69 19.98 -4.34
C VAL A 354 5.35 18.61 -4.54
N GLY A 355 5.21 18.00 -5.72
CA GLY A 355 5.86 16.74 -6.03
C GLY A 355 7.39 16.81 -6.04
N ARG A 356 7.97 17.91 -6.52
CA ARG A 356 9.42 18.19 -6.40
C ARG A 356 9.85 18.42 -4.95
N GLU A 357 9.07 19.14 -4.16
CA GLU A 357 9.35 19.28 -2.74
C GLU A 357 9.31 17.92 -2.01
N TYR A 358 8.35 17.07 -2.32
CA TYR A 358 8.28 15.71 -1.79
C TYR A 358 9.52 14.91 -2.16
N ARG A 359 9.94 14.94 -3.43
CA ARG A 359 11.18 14.31 -3.89
C ARG A 359 12.39 14.81 -3.11
N GLU A 360 12.52 16.12 -2.92
CA GLU A 360 13.68 16.73 -2.26
C GLU A 360 13.69 16.51 -0.73
N LYS A 361 12.53 16.56 -0.07
CA LYS A 361 12.45 16.55 1.39
C LYS A 361 12.21 15.16 2.00
N ILE A 362 11.57 14.27 1.25
CA ILE A 362 11.21 12.92 1.72
C ILE A 362 12.07 11.84 1.05
N LEU A 363 12.24 11.88 -0.27
CA LEU A 363 12.93 10.78 -0.97
C LEU A 363 14.45 10.95 -1.03
N LYS A 364 14.92 12.15 -1.37
CA LYS A 364 16.33 12.46 -1.61
C LYS A 364 17.24 12.20 -0.39
N PRO A 365 16.83 12.49 0.85
CA PRO A 365 17.69 12.25 2.01
C PRO A 365 17.95 10.76 2.27
N GLY A 366 17.10 9.84 1.82
CA GLY A 366 17.13 8.45 2.25
C GLY A 366 17.17 8.36 3.79
N GLY A 367 17.98 7.46 4.32
CA GLY A 367 18.23 7.31 5.76
C GLY A 367 19.20 8.31 6.38
N SER A 368 19.63 9.36 5.68
CA SER A 368 20.63 10.30 6.20
C SER A 368 20.04 11.36 7.16
N LYS A 369 18.72 11.39 7.30
CA LYS A 369 17.96 12.28 8.18
C LYS A 369 16.84 11.48 8.85
N ASP A 370 16.57 11.76 10.12
CA ASP A 370 15.49 11.11 10.86
C ASP A 370 14.14 11.36 10.17
N ALA A 371 13.30 10.32 10.07
CA ALA A 371 12.00 10.39 9.39
C ALA A 371 11.08 11.50 9.93
N TYR A 372 11.09 11.69 11.26
CA TYR A 372 10.29 12.74 11.89
C TYR A 372 10.70 14.13 11.38
N ASP A 373 12.01 14.39 11.26
CA ASP A 373 12.52 15.68 10.79
C ASP A 373 12.28 15.88 9.29
N MET A 374 12.27 14.80 8.49
CA MET A 374 11.86 14.84 7.08
C MET A 374 10.38 15.23 6.95
N ILE A 375 9.51 14.58 7.73
CA ILE A 375 8.06 14.88 7.73
C ILE A 375 7.80 16.32 8.20
N VAL A 376 8.44 16.78 9.27
CA VAL A 376 8.26 18.15 9.78
C VAL A 376 8.69 19.18 8.74
N ASP A 377 9.83 18.98 8.09
CA ASP A 377 10.31 19.87 7.03
C ASP A 377 9.35 19.87 5.82
N PHE A 378 8.81 18.71 5.44
CA PHE A 378 7.83 18.60 4.37
C PHE A 378 6.47 19.22 4.75
N LEU A 379 5.99 19.06 5.99
CA LEU A 379 4.70 19.61 6.40
C LEU A 379 4.77 21.09 6.82
N GLY A 380 5.95 21.57 7.24
CA GLY A 380 6.13 22.86 7.90
C GLY A 380 5.57 22.90 9.34
N ARG A 381 5.22 21.74 9.90
CA ARG A 381 4.66 21.55 11.24
C ARG A 381 4.85 20.11 11.71
N GLU A 382 4.58 19.85 12.98
CA GLU A 382 4.50 18.48 13.49
C GLU A 382 3.34 17.70 12.84
N PRO A 383 3.52 16.41 12.56
CA PRO A 383 2.45 15.58 12.01
C PRO A 383 1.36 15.23 13.02
N THR A 384 0.15 14.98 12.54
CA THR A 384 -1.04 14.65 13.36
C THR A 384 -1.77 13.41 12.82
N GLN A 385 -2.69 12.85 13.60
CA GLN A 385 -3.54 11.73 13.17
C GLN A 385 -4.79 12.19 12.41
N ASP A 386 -5.01 13.49 12.26
CA ASP A 386 -6.31 14.02 11.89
C ASP A 386 -6.71 13.62 10.47
N ALA A 387 -5.77 13.72 9.53
CA ALA A 387 -5.98 13.29 8.16
C ALA A 387 -6.36 11.80 8.06
N PHE A 388 -5.73 10.94 8.87
CA PHE A 388 -6.06 9.53 8.94
C PHE A 388 -7.50 9.32 9.42
N LEU A 389 -7.88 9.93 10.54
CA LEU A 389 -9.20 9.72 11.13
C LEU A 389 -10.31 10.23 10.19
N ILE A 390 -10.13 11.40 9.58
CA ILE A 390 -11.03 11.93 8.56
C ILE A 390 -11.10 11.00 7.34
N ASN A 391 -9.96 10.47 6.88
CA ASN A 391 -9.92 9.52 5.77
C ASN A 391 -10.68 8.22 6.06
N LYS A 392 -10.74 7.78 7.33
CA LYS A 392 -11.54 6.62 7.76
C LYS A 392 -13.01 6.96 8.02
N GLY A 393 -13.44 8.21 7.82
CA GLY A 393 -14.81 8.65 8.02
C GLY A 393 -15.16 8.98 9.48
N LEU A 394 -14.15 9.10 10.36
CA LEU A 394 -14.34 9.53 11.74
C LEU A 394 -14.40 11.07 11.81
N LYS A 395 -15.20 11.58 12.75
CA LYS A 395 -15.25 13.02 13.09
C LYS A 395 -14.24 13.31 14.20
N ILE A 396 -13.54 14.42 14.09
CA ILE A 396 -12.54 14.90 15.05
C ILE A 396 -13.11 16.06 15.84
#